data_AF-A0A350XQP1-F1
#
_entry.id   AF-A0A350XQP1-F1
#
_cell.length_a   1.000
_cell.length_b   1.000
_cell.length_c   1.000
_cell.angle_alpha   90.00
_cell.angle_beta   90.00
_cell.angle_gamma   90.00
#
_symmetry.space_group_name_H-M   'P 1'
#
loop_
_entity.id
_entity.type
_entity.pdbx_description
1 polymer ?
#
loop_
_entity_poly.entity_id
_entity_poly.type
_entity_poly.pdbx_seq_one_letter_code
_entity_poly.pdbx_strand_id
1 'polypeptide(L)'
;MKLLLCTEPTCTDVVRLFGGAPRRCRCGASSGRYLDEKRVEISGPAVILGVDNVAFEAAHRRWADQDAAQVNLFFLPAGASTVERRERRRRAS
;
A
#
# COMPACT_ATOMS: atom_id res chain seq x y z
N MET A 1 2.89 -0.84 -8.16
CA MET A 1 1.65 -0.59 -7.37
C MET A 1 2.00 -0.53 -5.87
N LYS A 2 1.24 0.20 -5.04
CA LYS A 2 1.43 0.26 -3.58
C LYS A 2 0.22 -0.28 -2.83
N LEU A 3 0.45 -1.14 -1.84
CA LEU A 3 -0.57 -1.67 -0.94
C LEU A 3 -0.28 -1.21 0.49
N LEU A 4 -1.32 -1.04 1.29
CA LEU A 4 -1.21 -0.75 2.71
C LEU A 4 -1.43 -2.05 3.50
N LEU A 5 -0.44 -2.45 4.29
CA LEU A 5 -0.58 -3.52 5.28
C LEU A 5 -0.87 -2.88 6.65
N CYS A 6 -1.99 -3.24 7.28
CA CYS A 6 -2.23 -2.87 8.67
C CYS A 6 -1.34 -3.71 9.58
N THR A 7 -0.69 -3.08 10.55
CA THR A 7 0.16 -3.75 11.54
C THR A 7 -0.42 -3.70 12.94
N GLU A 8 -1.72 -3.43 13.08
CA GLU A 8 -2.41 -3.71 14.34
C GLU A 8 -2.38 -5.22 14.61
N PRO A 9 -2.11 -5.68 15.84
CA PRO A 9 -1.98 -7.11 16.14
C PRO A 9 -3.21 -7.96 15.79
N THR A 10 -4.40 -7.35 15.84
CA THR A 10 -5.69 -8.01 15.54
C THR A 10 -6.12 -7.83 14.08
N CYS A 11 -5.31 -7.18 13.24
CA CYS A 11 -5.67 -6.89 11.86
C CYS A 11 -4.53 -7.23 10.89
N THR A 12 -4.78 -8.21 10.01
CA THR A 12 -3.86 -8.66 8.96
C THR A 12 -4.28 -8.16 7.57
N ASP A 13 -5.02 -7.05 7.52
CA ASP A 13 -5.66 -6.58 6.29
C ASP A 13 -4.65 -5.90 5.36
N VAL A 14 -4.73 -6.25 4.07
CA VAL A 14 -3.94 -5.66 2.98
C VAL A 14 -4.88 -4.90 2.05
N VAL A 15 -4.72 -3.58 2.02
CA VAL A 15 -5.60 -2.69 1.29
C VAL A 15 -4.90 -2.14 0.07
N ARG A 16 -5.46 -2.38 -1.12
CA ARG A 16 -5.02 -1.70 -2.35
C ARG A 16 -5.40 -0.22 -2.29
N LEU A 17 -4.42 0.66 -2.48
CA LEU A 17 -4.64 2.09 -2.54
C LEU A 17 -5.01 2.54 -3.96
N PHE A 18 -5.81 3.60 -4.05
CA PHE A 18 -6.20 4.25 -5.30
C PHE A 18 -6.08 5.77 -5.14
N GLY A 19 -6.12 6.50 -6.25
CA GLY A 19 -6.21 7.96 -6.24
C GLY A 19 -7.53 8.44 -5.62
N GLY A 20 -7.48 9.58 -4.93
CA GLY A 20 -8.67 10.22 -4.37
C GLY A 20 -8.90 9.90 -2.89
N ALA A 21 -10.02 9.23 -2.58
CA ALA A 21 -10.48 9.05 -1.21
C ALA A 21 -9.61 8.07 -0.40
N PRO A 22 -9.33 8.35 0.89
CA PRO A 22 -8.65 7.42 1.78
C PRO A 22 -9.39 6.09 1.92
N ARG A 23 -8.68 4.99 1.70
CA ARG A 23 -9.16 3.65 2.06
C ARG A 23 -8.66 3.25 3.43
N ARG A 24 -9.48 2.51 4.16
CA ARG A 24 -9.18 2.04 5.52
C ARG A 24 -9.07 0.53 5.53
N CYS A 25 -8.23 0.01 6.42
CA CYS A 25 -8.27 -1.41 6.75
C CYS A 25 -9.58 -1.77 7.48
N ARG A 26 -9.87 -3.06 7.56
CA ARG A 26 -11.08 -3.61 8.20
C ARG A 26 -11.25 -3.19 9.66
N CYS A 27 -10.17 -3.06 10.44
CA CYS A 27 -10.24 -2.59 11.82
C CYS A 27 -10.35 -1.06 11.93
N GLY A 28 -10.15 -0.32 10.84
CA GLY A 28 -10.20 1.14 10.82
C GLY A 28 -9.02 1.86 11.48
N ALA A 29 -8.03 1.14 12.03
CA ALA A 29 -6.85 1.72 12.66
C ALA A 29 -5.93 2.42 11.65
N SER A 30 -5.83 1.86 10.45
CA SER A 30 -4.93 2.34 9.40
C SER A 30 -5.67 2.77 8.15
N SER A 31 -5.13 3.77 7.47
CA SER A 31 -5.69 4.27 6.22
C SER A 31 -4.61 4.77 5.27
N GLY A 32 -4.90 4.79 3.98
CA GLY A 32 -4.02 5.43 3.02
C GLY A 32 -4.73 5.85 1.74
N ARG A 33 -4.04 6.67 0.95
CA ARG A 33 -4.43 7.06 -0.41
C ARG A 33 -3.21 7.48 -1.20
N TYR A 34 -3.33 7.48 -2.51
CA TYR A 34 -2.38 8.18 -3.36
C TYR A 34 -2.61 9.69 -3.27
N LEU A 35 -1.51 10.44 -3.10
CA LEU A 35 -1.50 11.90 -3.23
C LEU A 35 -1.28 12.29 -4.69
N ASP A 36 -0.47 11.51 -5.40
CA ASP A 36 -0.22 11.59 -6.84
C ASP A 36 0.20 10.19 -7.34
N GLU A 37 0.69 10.08 -8.58
CA GLU A 37 1.08 8.80 -9.18
C GLU A 37 2.18 8.05 -8.42
N LYS A 38 3.01 8.77 -7.65
CA LYS A 38 4.20 8.21 -7.00
C LYS A 38 4.08 8.17 -5.49
N ARG A 39 3.42 9.15 -4.87
CA ARG A 39 3.39 9.34 -3.42
C ARG A 39 2.09 8.82 -2.81
N VAL A 40 2.22 8.17 -1.66
CA VAL A 40 1.08 7.74 -0.85
C VAL A 40 1.13 8.40 0.53
N GLU A 41 -0.03 8.85 0.97
CA GLU A 41 -0.26 9.28 2.35
C GLU A 41 -0.79 8.09 3.14
N ILE A 42 -0.24 7.85 4.33
CA ILE A 42 -0.74 6.84 5.27
C ILE A 42 -0.98 7.42 6.67
N SER A 43 -1.92 6.81 7.40
CA SER A 43 -2.15 7.07 8.82
C SER A 43 -2.31 5.76 9.61
N GLY A 44 -1.97 5.79 10.91
CA GLY A 44 -2.06 4.64 11.80
C GLY A 44 -0.85 3.70 11.75
N PRO A 45 -0.92 2.54 12.43
CA PRO A 45 0.10 1.50 12.38
C PRO A 45 -0.03 0.71 11.08
N ALA A 46 0.77 1.11 10.10
CA ALA A 46 0.76 0.49 8.78
C ALA A 46 2.13 0.56 8.14
N VAL A 47 2.37 -0.38 7.24
CA VAL A 47 3.53 -0.45 6.35
C VAL A 47 3.04 -0.46 4.91
N ILE A 48 3.79 0.17 4.01
CA ILE A 48 3.51 0.09 2.58
C ILE A 48 4.28 -1.07 1.96
N LEU A 49 3.55 -1.90 1.22
CA LEU A 49 4.11 -2.91 0.34
C LEU A 49 4.22 -2.31 -1.06
N GLY A 50 5.44 -2.27 -1.57
CA GLY A 50 5.70 -2.00 -2.98
C GLY A 50 5.54 -3.29 -3.77
N VAL A 51 4.73 -3.23 -4.82
CA VAL A 51 4.72 -4.24 -5.89
C VAL A 51 5.41 -3.61 -7.08
N ASP A 52 6.59 -4.12 -7.43
CA ASP A 52 7.27 -3.67 -8.64
C ASP A 52 6.59 -4.31 -9.85
N ASN A 53 5.85 -3.47 -10.58
CA ASN A 53 5.07 -3.88 -11.74
C ASN A 53 5.85 -3.75 -13.06
N VAL A 54 7.17 -3.48 -13.05
CA VAL A 54 7.98 -3.63 -14.29
C VAL A 54 7.85 -5.06 -14.83
N ALA A 55 7.73 -6.04 -13.92
CA ALA A 55 7.40 -7.41 -14.26
C ALA A 55 5.91 -7.63 -14.56
N PHE A 56 4.95 -6.75 -14.22
CA PHE A 56 3.52 -6.98 -14.51
C PHE A 56 3.19 -6.76 -15.98
N GLU A 57 3.75 -5.76 -16.65
CA GLU A 57 3.53 -5.58 -18.09
C GLU A 57 4.20 -6.71 -18.90
N ALA A 58 5.40 -7.11 -18.48
CA ALA A 58 6.08 -8.29 -19.01
C ALA A 58 5.38 -9.62 -18.62
N ALA A 59 4.86 -9.74 -17.40
CA ALA A 59 4.13 -10.92 -16.91
C ALA A 59 2.71 -10.98 -17.44
N HIS A 60 2.08 -9.87 -17.81
CA HIS A 60 0.81 -9.84 -18.52
C HIS A 60 1.00 -10.35 -19.96
N ARG A 61 2.10 -9.95 -20.62
CA ARG A 61 2.53 -10.54 -21.90
C ARG A 61 2.86 -12.04 -21.75
N ARG A 62 3.52 -12.46 -20.66
CA ARG A 62 3.77 -13.90 -20.36
C ARG A 62 2.54 -14.66 -19.88
N TRP A 63 1.55 -14.00 -19.29
CA TRP A 63 0.28 -14.60 -18.85
C TRP A 63 -0.55 -15.07 -20.03
N ALA A 64 -0.46 -14.38 -21.17
CA ALA A 64 -1.02 -14.86 -22.43
C ALA A 64 -0.43 -16.24 -22.82
N ASP A 65 0.81 -16.55 -22.39
CA ASP A 65 1.55 -17.77 -22.71
C ASP A 65 1.80 -18.70 -21.50
N GLN A 66 1.09 -18.51 -20.37
CA GLN A 66 1.13 -19.37 -19.17
C GLN A 66 2.54 -19.66 -18.58
N ASP A 67 3.16 -18.69 -17.90
CA ASP A 67 3.99 -19.00 -16.71
C ASP A 67 4.08 -17.81 -15.74
N ALA A 68 3.26 -17.87 -14.69
CA ALA A 68 2.93 -16.76 -13.79
C ALA A 68 3.72 -16.79 -12.47
N ALA A 69 5.01 -17.12 -12.48
CA ALA A 69 5.66 -17.60 -11.26
C ALA A 69 6.31 -16.53 -10.36
N GLN A 70 6.51 -15.27 -10.77
CA GLN A 70 7.31 -14.32 -9.98
C GLN A 70 6.70 -12.92 -9.84
N VAL A 71 6.34 -12.56 -8.60
CA VAL A 71 6.01 -11.20 -8.17
C VAL A 71 6.99 -10.78 -7.08
N ASN A 72 7.75 -9.70 -7.33
CA ASN A 72 8.65 -9.12 -6.34
C ASN A 72 7.86 -8.23 -5.37
N LEU A 73 7.77 -8.67 -4.11
CA LEU A 73 7.18 -7.92 -3.00
C LEU A 73 8.31 -7.38 -2.11
N PHE A 74 8.24 -6.09 -1.78
CA PHE A 74 9.20 -5.47 -0.89
C PHE A 74 8.52 -4.50 0.08
N PHE A 75 9.10 -4.38 1.26
CA PHE A 75 8.68 -3.40 2.27
C PHE A 75 9.31 -2.04 1.97
N LEU A 76 8.48 -1.00 1.91
CA LEU A 76 8.97 0.36 1.81
C LEU A 76 9.25 0.91 3.23
N PRO A 77 10.46 1.43 3.50
CA PRO A 77 10.77 2.02 4.80
C PRO A 77 9.93 3.29 5.01
N ALA A 78 9.60 3.57 6.28
CA ALA A 78 8.72 4.69 6.64
C ALA A 78 9.26 6.07 6.24
N GLY A 79 10.58 6.22 6.07
CA GLY A 79 11.24 7.45 5.62
C GLY A 79 11.49 7.52 4.10
N ALA A 80 10.95 6.58 3.31
CA ALA A 80 11.08 6.65 1.86
C ALA A 80 10.42 7.92 1.32
N SER A 81 11.06 8.60 0.36
CA SER A 81 10.55 9.84 -0.26
C SER A 81 9.17 9.72 -0.95
N THR A 82 8.69 8.48 -1.12
CA THR A 82 7.39 8.18 -1.73
C THR A 82 6.30 7.82 -0.71
N VAL A 83 6.61 7.88 0.59
CA VAL A 83 5.68 7.59 1.69
C VAL A 83 5.61 8.81 2.60
N GLU A 84 4.43 9.40 2.72
CA GLU A 84 4.17 10.49 3.65
C GLU A 84 3.31 9.98 4.80
N ARG A 85 3.78 10.15 6.04
CA ARG A 85 3.05 9.70 7.23
C ARG A 85 2.32 10.86 7.88
N ARG A 86 1.00 10.76 7.91
CA ARG A 86 0.16 11.76 8.57
C ARG A 86 -0.11 11.34 10.01
N GLU A 87 0.22 12.21 10.96
CA GLU A 87 -0.19 12.04 12.34
C GLU A 87 -1.72 12.14 12.44
N ARG A 88 -2.36 11.16 13.09
CA ARG A 88 -3.77 11.31 13.47
C ARG A 88 -3.84 12.38 14.55
N ARG A 89 -4.44 13.54 14.24
CA ARG A 89 -4.92 14.45 15.28
C ARG A 89 -5.86 13.64 16.18
N ARG A 90 -5.46 13.41 17.43
CA ARG A 90 -6.36 12.85 18.45
C ARG A 90 -7.58 13.77 18.48
N ARG A 91 -8.78 13.24 18.22
CA ARG A 91 -10.01 13.96 18.57
C ARG A 91 -9.93 14.13 20.09
N ALA A 92 -9.86 15.37 20.55
CA ALA A 92 -10.11 15.67 21.95
C ALA A 92 -11.53 15.20 22.25
N SER A 93 -11.65 14.41 23.31
CA SER A 93 -12.88 13.82 23.81
C SER A 93 -13.93 14.88 24.13
#